data_AF-A0A7X4ART1-F1
#
_entry.id   AF-A0A7X4ART1-F1
#
_cell.length_a   1.000
_cell.length_b   1.000
_cell.length_c   1.000
_cell.angle_alpha   90.00
_cell.angle_beta   90.00
_cell.angle_gamma   90.00
#
_symmetry.space_group_name_H-M   'P 1'
#
loop_
_entity.id
_entity.type
_entity.pdbx_description
1 polymer ?
#
loop_
_entity_poly.entity_id
_entity_poly.type
_entity_poly.pdbx_seq_one_letter_code
_entity_poly.pdbx_strand_id
1 'polypeptide(L)'
;MDLQVATWVNLNVARVVWNEAYEDYMAASGEIADVEARISKADSMITQINSALNQLSPSDPAYEEWVNTRTYWRNEKSSAESAKASAEERKDVASSDMVSLEMIIASYETTVSVLYNQYLQPLTTQMDSANTRKTSLLLQISERNERRRELDEQARELRERIDAILRKQNQDGG
;
A
#
# COMPACT_ATOMS: atom_id res chain seq x y z
N MET A 1 3.23 -16.20 15.63
CA MET A 1 2.62 -15.92 14.32
C MET A 1 1.59 -14.80 14.43
N ASP A 2 0.75 -14.83 15.46
CA ASP A 2 -0.35 -13.87 15.68
C ASP A 2 0.06 -12.39 15.74
N LEU A 3 1.18 -12.05 16.41
CA LEU A 3 1.63 -10.65 16.50
C LEU A 3 2.05 -10.05 15.16
N GLN A 4 2.74 -10.81 14.30
CA GLN A 4 3.20 -10.33 12.99
C GLN A 4 2.01 -10.07 12.05
N VAL A 5 1.04 -10.98 12.04
CA VAL A 5 -0.19 -10.83 11.25
C VAL A 5 -1.00 -9.64 11.76
N ALA A 6 -1.17 -9.49 13.08
CA ALA A 6 -1.88 -8.36 13.66
C ALA A 6 -1.22 -7.01 13.32
N THR A 7 0.10 -6.89 13.46
CA THR A 7 0.84 -5.67 13.11
C THR A 7 0.69 -5.32 11.63
N TRP A 8 0.77 -6.32 10.73
CA TRP A 8 0.60 -6.09 9.30
C TRP A 8 -0.84 -5.69 8.95
N VAL A 9 -1.85 -6.32 9.57
CA VAL A 9 -3.26 -5.96 9.38
C VAL A 9 -3.51 -4.52 9.85
N ASN A 10 -3.06 -4.16 11.04
CA ASN A 10 -3.24 -2.82 11.59
C ASN A 10 -2.54 -1.73 10.75
N LEU A 11 -1.36 -2.03 10.21
CA LEU A 11 -0.68 -1.13 9.26
C LEU A 11 -1.53 -0.86 8.02
N ASN A 12 -2.12 -1.90 7.42
CA ASN A 12 -2.93 -1.74 6.22
C ASN A 12 -4.25 -1.03 6.52
N VAL A 13 -4.88 -1.32 7.67
CA VAL A 13 -6.06 -0.58 8.13
C VAL A 13 -5.74 0.91 8.29
N ALA A 14 -4.65 1.24 8.99
CA ALA A 14 -4.23 2.64 9.17
C ALA A 14 -3.98 3.37 7.83
N ARG A 15 -3.39 2.67 6.84
CA ARG A 15 -3.21 3.23 5.49
C ARG A 15 -4.51 3.45 4.73
N VAL A 16 -5.48 2.54 4.86
CA VAL A 16 -6.80 2.71 4.24
C VAL A 16 -7.51 3.93 4.83
N VAL A 17 -7.56 4.04 6.16
CA VAL A 17 -8.19 5.18 6.84
C VAL A 17 -7.46 6.49 6.51
N TRP A 18 -6.13 6.47 6.35
CA TRP A 18 -5.38 7.65 5.91
C TRP A 18 -5.79 8.10 4.50
N ASN A 19 -6.00 7.16 3.57
CA ASN A 19 -6.46 7.49 2.22
C ASN A 19 -7.88 8.08 2.23
N GLU A 20 -8.78 7.55 3.08
CA GLU A 20 -10.12 8.11 3.26
C GLU A 20 -10.04 9.57 3.78
N ALA A 21 -9.23 9.83 4.79
CA ALA A 21 -9.00 11.18 5.30
C ALA A 21 -8.39 12.12 4.23
N TYR A 22 -7.50 11.60 3.39
CA TYR A 22 -6.95 12.36 2.26
C TYR A 22 -8.01 12.68 1.20
N GLU A 23 -8.90 11.75 0.88
CA GLU A 23 -10.02 12.00 -0.04
C GLU A 23 -10.97 13.06 0.50
N ASP A 24 -11.32 13.01 1.79
CA ASP A 24 -12.13 14.02 2.47
C ASP A 24 -11.46 15.40 2.45
N TYR A 25 -10.15 15.46 2.71
CA TYR A 25 -9.35 16.68 2.62
C TYR A 25 -9.41 17.29 1.21
N MET A 26 -9.26 16.46 0.17
CA MET A 26 -9.28 16.89 -1.22
C MET A 26 -10.68 17.36 -1.64
N ALA A 27 -11.73 16.66 -1.22
CA ALA A 27 -13.11 17.06 -1.47
C ALA A 27 -13.42 18.41 -0.82
N ALA A 28 -13.09 18.58 0.47
CA ALA A 28 -13.28 19.85 1.18
C ALA A 28 -12.48 21.00 0.53
N SER A 29 -11.26 20.73 0.07
CA SER A 29 -10.44 21.72 -0.64
C SER A 29 -11.05 22.14 -1.97
N GLY A 30 -11.65 21.21 -2.72
CA GLY A 30 -12.38 21.52 -3.95
C GLY A 30 -13.64 22.34 -3.68
N GLU A 31 -14.41 21.96 -2.66
CA GLU A 31 -15.61 22.71 -2.24
C GLU A 31 -15.29 24.16 -1.84
N ILE A 32 -14.18 24.39 -1.12
CA ILE A 32 -13.73 25.74 -0.75
C ILE A 32 -13.51 26.59 -2.01
N ALA A 33 -12.84 26.06 -3.03
CA ALA A 33 -12.57 26.79 -4.27
C ALA A 33 -13.88 27.17 -5.01
N ASP A 34 -14.84 26.25 -5.08
CA ASP A 34 -16.14 26.50 -5.70
C ASP A 34 -16.95 27.55 -4.92
N VAL A 35 -16.92 27.47 -3.58
CA VAL A 35 -17.60 28.42 -2.70
C VAL A 35 -16.95 29.81 -2.77
N GLU A 36 -15.61 29.90 -2.86
CA GLU A 36 -14.90 31.17 -3.08
C GLU A 36 -15.30 31.84 -4.40
N ALA A 37 -15.49 31.06 -5.47
CA ALA A 37 -16.01 31.58 -6.73
C ALA A 37 -17.44 32.14 -6.58
N ARG A 38 -18.29 31.46 -5.80
CA ARG A 38 -19.66 31.94 -5.50
C ARG A 38 -19.65 33.24 -4.69
N ILE A 39 -18.80 33.34 -3.67
CA ILE A 39 -18.62 34.57 -2.86
C ILE A 39 -18.16 35.72 -3.76
N SER A 40 -17.13 35.50 -4.58
CA SER A 40 -16.60 36.50 -5.50
C SER A 40 -17.67 36.98 -6.50
N LYS A 41 -18.47 36.06 -7.04
CA LYS A 41 -19.61 36.40 -7.91
C LYS A 41 -20.64 37.26 -7.16
N ALA A 42 -21.03 36.86 -5.96
CA ALA A 42 -21.99 37.62 -5.15
C ALA A 42 -21.48 39.02 -4.84
N ASP A 43 -20.20 39.18 -4.51
CA ASP A 43 -19.57 40.48 -4.28
C ASP A 43 -19.57 41.39 -5.52
N SER A 44 -19.28 40.82 -6.69
CA SER A 44 -19.37 41.54 -7.95
C SER A 44 -20.80 42.03 -8.22
N MET A 45 -21.80 41.17 -8.03
CA MET A 45 -23.21 41.53 -8.20
C MET A 45 -23.64 42.60 -7.21
N ILE A 46 -23.30 42.47 -5.93
CA ILE A 46 -23.61 43.49 -4.92
C ILE A 46 -23.00 44.85 -5.30
N THR A 47 -21.77 44.86 -5.81
CA THR A 47 -21.08 46.08 -6.24
C THR A 47 -21.76 46.74 -7.45
N GLN A 48 -22.18 45.94 -8.44
CA GLN A 48 -22.93 46.43 -9.60
C GLN A 48 -24.29 46.99 -9.19
N ILE A 49 -25.01 46.28 -8.31
CA ILE A 49 -26.32 46.71 -7.81
C ILE A 49 -26.20 48.01 -7.00
N ASN A 50 -25.17 48.14 -6.15
CA ASN A 50 -24.94 49.38 -5.41
C ASN A 50 -24.66 50.55 -6.38
N SER A 51 -23.93 50.32 -7.46
CA SER A 51 -23.71 51.33 -8.51
C SER A 51 -25.03 51.74 -9.19
N ALA A 52 -25.91 50.78 -9.50
CA ALA A 52 -27.22 51.06 -10.09
C ALA A 52 -28.14 51.82 -9.13
N LEU A 53 -28.21 51.40 -7.86
CA LEU A 53 -29.01 52.06 -6.82
C LEU A 53 -28.59 53.51 -6.59
N ASN A 54 -27.30 53.82 -6.72
CA ASN A 54 -26.78 55.19 -6.60
C ASN A 54 -27.22 56.12 -7.74
N GLN A 55 -27.68 55.56 -8.88
CA GLN A 55 -28.16 56.32 -10.04
C GLN A 55 -29.68 56.49 -10.04
N LEU A 56 -30.40 55.75 -9.20
CA LEU A 56 -31.86 55.77 -9.12
C LEU A 56 -32.34 56.65 -7.97
N SER A 57 -33.46 57.35 -8.19
CA SER A 57 -34.18 58.00 -7.09
C SER A 57 -34.86 56.92 -6.23
N PRO A 58 -34.92 57.07 -4.89
CA PRO A 58 -35.72 56.18 -4.03
C PRO A 58 -37.21 56.13 -4.39
N SER A 59 -37.72 57.13 -5.11
CA SER A 59 -39.09 57.17 -5.62
C SER A 59 -39.28 56.42 -6.95
N ASP A 60 -38.20 55.94 -7.57
CA ASP A 60 -38.26 55.15 -8.80
C ASP A 60 -38.78 53.74 -8.48
N PRO A 61 -39.82 53.24 -9.18
CA PRO A 61 -40.30 51.86 -8.99
C PRO A 61 -39.21 50.80 -9.13
N ALA A 62 -38.19 51.03 -9.96
CA ALA A 62 -37.06 50.12 -10.12
C ALA A 62 -36.15 50.07 -8.88
N TYR A 63 -36.16 51.09 -8.03
CA TYR A 63 -35.31 51.15 -6.82
C TYR A 63 -35.61 49.99 -5.87
N GLU A 64 -36.89 49.70 -5.62
CA GLU A 64 -37.31 48.61 -4.73
C GLU A 64 -36.89 47.24 -5.28
N GLU A 65 -37.01 47.02 -6.59
CA GLU A 65 -36.57 45.79 -7.25
C GLU A 65 -35.05 45.57 -7.10
N TRP A 66 -34.26 46.63 -7.28
CA TRP A 66 -32.82 46.57 -7.09
C TRP A 66 -32.43 46.34 -5.62
N VAL A 67 -33.16 46.92 -4.66
CA VAL A 67 -32.94 46.65 -3.23
C VAL A 67 -33.23 45.19 -2.89
N ASN A 68 -34.32 44.62 -3.42
CA ASN A 68 -34.66 43.20 -3.23
C ASN A 68 -33.60 42.29 -3.85
N THR A 69 -33.14 42.62 -5.07
CA THR A 69 -32.05 41.89 -5.74
C THR A 69 -30.74 41.94 -4.95
N ARG A 70 -30.39 43.10 -4.39
CA ARG A 70 -29.21 43.23 -3.51
C ARG A 70 -29.31 42.33 -2.27
N THR A 71 -30.51 42.28 -1.68
CA THR A 71 -30.76 41.49 -0.48
C THR A 71 -30.61 39.99 -0.78
N TYR A 72 -31.11 39.53 -1.92
CA TYR A 72 -30.87 38.16 -2.40
C TYR A 72 -29.37 37.85 -2.48
N TRP A 73 -28.57 38.68 -3.16
CA TRP A 73 -27.14 38.41 -3.32
C TRP A 73 -26.35 38.49 -2.00
N ARG A 74 -26.78 39.34 -1.04
CA ARG A 74 -26.19 39.34 0.31
C ARG A 74 -26.49 38.04 1.06
N ASN A 75 -27.70 37.53 0.96
CA ASN A 75 -28.06 36.25 1.58
C ASN A 75 -27.30 35.09 0.92
N GLU A 76 -27.16 35.10 -0.40
CA GLU A 76 -26.37 34.12 -1.13
C GLU A 76 -24.90 34.16 -0.71
N LYS A 77 -24.31 35.35 -0.57
CA LYS A 77 -22.95 35.53 -0.04
C LYS A 77 -22.82 34.95 1.37
N SER A 78 -23.70 35.32 2.29
CA SER A 78 -23.65 34.84 3.68
C SER A 78 -23.81 33.32 3.79
N SER A 79 -24.67 32.73 2.97
CA SER A 79 -24.83 31.27 2.84
C SER A 79 -23.54 30.62 2.35
N ALA A 80 -22.91 31.18 1.31
CA ALA A 80 -21.64 30.69 0.78
C ALA A 80 -20.51 30.82 1.83
N GLU A 81 -20.41 31.93 2.56
CA GLU A 81 -19.43 32.10 3.65
C GLU A 81 -19.60 31.05 4.76
N SER A 82 -20.85 30.72 5.11
CA SER A 82 -21.14 29.67 6.09
C SER A 82 -20.73 28.29 5.58
N ALA A 83 -20.98 28.00 4.31
CA ALA A 83 -20.54 26.76 3.66
C ALA A 83 -19.00 26.67 3.60
N LYS A 84 -18.31 27.78 3.31
CA LYS A 84 -16.85 27.85 3.32
C LYS A 84 -16.30 27.49 4.69
N ALA A 85 -16.81 28.11 5.75
CA ALA A 85 -16.36 27.83 7.12
C ALA A 85 -16.53 26.34 7.50
N SER A 86 -17.64 25.72 7.09
CA SER A 86 -17.88 24.30 7.31
C SER A 86 -16.93 23.40 6.50
N ALA A 87 -16.59 23.78 5.27
CA ALA A 87 -15.61 23.06 4.47
C ALA A 87 -14.18 23.21 5.02
N GLU A 88 -13.83 24.40 5.53
CA GLU A 88 -12.56 24.65 6.22
C GLU A 88 -12.43 23.79 7.49
N GLU A 89 -13.49 23.71 8.30
CA GLU A 89 -13.50 22.84 9.49
C GLU A 89 -13.29 21.37 9.13
N ARG A 90 -14.01 20.85 8.11
CA ARG A 90 -13.80 19.47 7.63
C ARG A 90 -12.39 19.23 7.14
N LYS A 91 -11.82 20.18 6.41
CA LYS A 91 -10.45 20.12 5.91
C LYS A 91 -9.44 20.07 7.06
N ASP A 92 -9.64 20.87 8.09
CA ASP A 92 -8.76 20.89 9.28
C ASP A 92 -8.83 19.58 10.06
N VAL A 93 -10.04 19.02 10.24
CA VAL A 93 -10.23 17.70 10.87
C VAL A 93 -9.53 16.59 10.07
N ALA A 94 -9.79 16.52 8.76
CA ALA A 94 -9.15 15.54 7.89
C ALA A 94 -7.62 15.66 7.91
N SER A 95 -7.08 16.88 7.91
CA SER A 95 -5.64 17.11 8.03
C SER A 95 -5.07 16.64 9.37
N SER A 96 -5.80 16.86 10.48
CA SER A 96 -5.40 16.39 11.81
C SER A 96 -5.39 14.86 11.89
N ASP A 97 -6.41 14.22 11.32
CA ASP A 97 -6.52 12.75 11.27
C ASP A 97 -5.38 12.14 10.45
N MET A 98 -5.06 12.71 9.29
CA MET A 98 -3.93 12.28 8.46
C MET A 98 -2.61 12.32 9.24
N VAL A 99 -2.30 13.42 9.94
CA VAL A 99 -1.06 13.54 10.72
C VAL A 99 -0.99 12.48 11.82
N SER A 100 -2.12 12.25 12.51
CA SER A 100 -2.21 11.23 13.56
C SER A 100 -1.99 9.82 13.00
N LEU A 101 -2.56 9.53 11.84
CA LEU A 101 -2.41 8.25 11.15
C LEU A 101 -1.01 8.04 10.60
N GLU A 102 -0.33 9.07 10.11
CA GLU A 102 1.09 9.01 9.69
C GLU A 102 1.99 8.56 10.84
N MET A 103 1.79 9.09 12.05
CA MET A 103 2.54 8.66 13.23
C MET A 103 2.29 7.19 13.57
N ILE A 104 1.04 6.73 13.47
CA ILE A 104 0.67 5.33 13.70
C ILE A 104 1.28 4.41 12.64
N ILE A 105 1.21 4.79 11.36
CA ILE A 105 1.80 4.07 10.24
C ILE A 105 3.31 3.94 10.44
N ALA A 106 4.01 5.02 10.77
CA ALA A 106 5.45 5.01 11.01
C ALA A 106 5.85 4.08 12.17
N SER A 107 5.04 4.04 13.23
CA SER A 107 5.24 3.12 14.36
C SER A 107 5.08 1.66 13.95
N TYR A 108 4.05 1.34 13.17
CA TYR A 108 3.84 -0.01 12.67
C TYR A 108 4.91 -0.44 11.66
N GLU A 109 5.33 0.45 10.76
CA GLU A 109 6.43 0.16 9.82
C GLU A 109 7.73 -0.16 10.57
N THR A 110 8.06 0.61 11.59
CA THR A 110 9.22 0.34 12.46
C THR A 110 9.09 -1.05 13.10
N THR A 111 7.91 -1.38 13.63
CA THR A 111 7.66 -2.67 14.26
C THR A 111 7.77 -3.82 13.26
N VAL A 112 7.23 -3.68 12.05
CA VAL A 112 7.34 -4.68 10.97
C VAL A 112 8.80 -4.89 10.57
N SER A 113 9.58 -3.81 10.41
CA SER A 113 11.01 -3.90 10.10
C SER A 113 11.81 -4.62 11.19
N VAL A 114 11.53 -4.35 12.46
CA VAL A 114 12.16 -5.06 13.59
C VAL A 114 11.80 -6.54 13.55
N LEU A 115 10.51 -6.87 13.39
CA LEU A 115 10.05 -8.26 13.34
C LEU A 115 10.67 -9.04 12.18
N TYR A 116 10.83 -8.39 11.02
CA TYR A 116 11.46 -8.98 9.86
C TYR A 116 12.95 -9.25 10.08
N ASN A 117 13.72 -8.23 10.48
CA ASN A 117 15.17 -8.34 10.63
C ASN A 117 15.58 -9.26 11.79
N GLN A 118 14.85 -9.22 12.90
CA GLN A 118 15.23 -9.96 14.11
C GLN A 118 14.81 -11.43 14.06
N TYR A 119 13.68 -11.76 13.43
CA TYR A 119 13.10 -13.10 13.51
C TYR A 119 13.00 -13.81 12.15
N LEU A 120 12.53 -13.12 11.11
CA LEU A 120 12.28 -13.77 9.82
C LEU A 120 13.55 -13.95 8.98
N GLN A 121 14.40 -12.93 8.91
CA GLN A 121 15.64 -12.98 8.11
C GLN A 121 16.64 -14.07 8.59
N PRO A 122 16.85 -14.28 9.89
CA PRO A 122 17.71 -15.37 10.35
C PRO A 122 17.13 -16.75 10.03
N LEU A 123 15.82 -16.93 10.13
CA LEU A 123 15.14 -18.19 9.83
C LEU A 123 15.25 -18.56 8.35
N THR A 124 15.02 -17.61 7.44
CA THR A 124 15.21 -17.85 5.99
C THR A 124 16.65 -18.21 5.68
N THR A 125 17.62 -17.48 6.25
CA THR A 125 19.05 -17.77 6.08
C THR A 125 19.43 -19.17 6.56
N GLN A 126 18.91 -19.60 7.72
CA GLN A 126 19.16 -20.94 8.25
C GLN A 126 18.52 -22.03 7.39
N MET A 127 17.31 -21.79 6.88
CA MET A 127 16.60 -22.73 6.02
C MET A 127 17.33 -22.92 4.69
N ASP A 128 17.83 -21.84 4.07
CA ASP A 128 18.61 -21.91 2.83
C ASP A 128 19.93 -22.66 3.03
N SER A 129 20.60 -22.44 4.17
CA SER A 129 21.79 -23.17 4.56
C SER A 129 21.50 -24.67 4.76
N ALA A 130 20.38 -25.01 5.40
CA ALA A 130 19.95 -26.39 5.59
C ALA A 130 19.60 -27.07 4.25
N ASN A 131 18.93 -26.36 3.35
CA ASN A 131 18.61 -26.85 2.01
C ASN A 131 19.87 -27.10 1.18
N THR A 132 20.82 -26.17 1.20
CA THR A 132 22.12 -26.33 0.54
C THR A 132 22.86 -27.56 1.05
N ARG A 133 22.89 -27.75 2.38
CA ARG A 133 23.51 -28.93 3.01
C ARG A 133 22.80 -30.23 2.64
N LYS A 134 21.47 -30.24 2.62
CA LYS A 134 20.66 -31.39 2.19
C LYS A 134 20.97 -31.79 0.75
N THR A 135 21.00 -30.83 -0.17
CA THR A 135 21.33 -31.08 -1.58
C THR A 135 22.73 -31.65 -1.74
N SER A 136 23.72 -31.11 -1.03
CA SER A 136 25.09 -31.65 -1.04
C SER A 136 25.15 -33.10 -0.53
N LEU A 137 24.44 -33.41 0.56
CA LEU A 137 24.37 -34.77 1.09
C LEU A 137 23.70 -35.74 0.10
N LEU A 138 22.62 -35.32 -0.56
CA LEU A 138 21.95 -36.13 -1.58
C LEU A 138 22.87 -36.43 -2.76
N LEU A 139 23.68 -35.45 -3.19
CA LEU A 139 24.66 -35.65 -4.25
C LEU A 139 25.74 -36.66 -3.84
N GLN A 140 26.32 -36.52 -2.64
CA GLN A 140 27.31 -37.46 -2.11
C GLN A 140 26.76 -38.89 -2.01
N ILE A 141 25.49 -39.05 -1.60
CA ILE A 141 24.82 -40.36 -1.57
C ILE A 141 24.68 -40.92 -2.99
N SER A 142 24.29 -40.10 -3.96
CA SER A 142 24.19 -40.51 -5.36
C SER A 142 25.53 -40.98 -5.92
N GLU A 143 26.60 -40.21 -5.71
CA GLU A 143 27.97 -40.58 -6.13
C GLU A 143 28.47 -41.85 -5.45
N ARG A 144 28.14 -42.05 -4.17
CA ARG A 144 28.49 -43.27 -3.44
C ARG A 144 27.75 -44.48 -4.00
N ASN A 145 26.48 -44.32 -4.37
CA ASN A 145 25.69 -45.38 -4.98
C ASN A 145 26.22 -45.73 -6.37
N GLU A 146 26.64 -44.75 -7.17
CA GLU A 146 27.22 -45.02 -8.49
C GLU A 146 28.56 -45.75 -8.38
N ARG A 147 29.46 -45.29 -7.51
CA ARG A 147 30.72 -46.01 -7.22
C ARG A 147 30.47 -47.44 -6.74
N ARG A 148 29.40 -47.66 -5.96
CA ARG A 148 29.03 -49.00 -5.52
C ARG A 148 28.58 -49.88 -6.69
N ARG A 149 27.78 -49.35 -7.63
CA ARG A 149 27.38 -50.08 -8.85
C ARG A 149 28.58 -50.44 -9.70
N GLU A 150 29.52 -49.51 -9.89
CA GLU A 150 30.76 -49.78 -10.64
C GLU A 150 31.57 -50.92 -9.99
N LEU A 151 31.71 -50.91 -8.66
CA LEU A 151 32.39 -51.99 -7.93
C LEU A 151 31.65 -53.33 -8.02
N ASP A 152 30.32 -53.31 -7.91
CA ASP A 152 29.50 -54.52 -8.04
C ASP A 152 29.63 -55.11 -9.46
N GLU A 153 29.70 -54.27 -10.48
CA GLU A 153 29.89 -54.67 -11.88
C GLU A 153 31.30 -55.23 -12.13
N GLN A 154 32.35 -54.57 -11.63
CA GLN A 154 33.71 -55.09 -11.70
C GLN A 154 33.83 -56.46 -11.00
N ALA A 155 33.18 -56.62 -9.84
CA ALA A 155 33.16 -57.88 -9.12
C ALA A 155 32.44 -58.99 -9.92
N ARG A 156 31.36 -58.64 -10.65
CA ARG A 156 30.66 -59.56 -11.54
C ARG A 156 31.54 -60.01 -12.69
N GLU A 157 32.18 -59.08 -13.40
CA GLU A 157 33.10 -59.41 -14.51
C GLU A 157 34.26 -60.31 -14.04
N LEU A 158 34.81 -60.04 -12.85
CA LEU A 158 35.88 -60.85 -12.28
C LEU A 158 35.42 -62.29 -12.00
N ARG A 159 34.21 -62.46 -11.44
CA ARG A 159 33.61 -63.79 -11.20
C ARG A 159 33.43 -64.56 -12.50
N GLU A 160 32.89 -63.92 -13.53
CA GLU A 160 32.71 -64.55 -14.86
C GLU A 160 34.05 -65.00 -15.46
N ARG A 161 35.11 -64.19 -15.32
CA ARG A 161 36.46 -64.55 -15.77
C ARG A 161 37.03 -65.73 -15.00
N ILE A 162 36.88 -65.76 -13.67
CA ILE A 162 37.32 -66.86 -12.81
C ILE A 162 36.61 -68.16 -13.23
N ASP A 163 35.29 -68.12 -13.39
CA ASP A 163 34.49 -69.27 -13.82
C ASP A 163 34.92 -69.79 -15.20
N ALA A 164 35.23 -68.90 -16.14
CA ALA A 164 35.71 -69.27 -17.47
C ALA A 164 37.09 -69.96 -17.42
N ILE A 165 38.02 -69.47 -16.59
CA ILE A 165 39.34 -70.10 -16.38
C ILE A 165 39.18 -71.49 -15.77
N LEU A 166 38.35 -71.62 -14.73
CA LEU A 166 38.08 -72.90 -14.08
C LEU A 166 37.45 -73.92 -15.05
N ARG A 167 36.53 -73.48 -15.92
CA ARG A 167 35.95 -74.33 -16.97
C ARG A 167 36.99 -74.77 -18.00
N LYS A 168 37.89 -73.89 -18.44
CA LYS A 168 38.97 -74.25 -19.37
C LYS A 168 39.96 -75.24 -18.76
N GLN A 169 40.38 -75.04 -17.51
CA GLN A 169 41.25 -75.99 -16.81
C GLN A 169 40.62 -77.38 -16.68
N ASN A 170 39.30 -77.46 -16.48
CA ASN A 170 38.57 -78.73 -16.44
C ASN A 170 38.38 -79.39 -17.83
N GLN A 171 38.63 -78.67 -18.93
CA GLN A 171 38.53 -79.19 -20.31
C GLN A 171 39.90 -79.59 -20.89
N ASP A 172 40.98 -78.90 -20.52
CA ASP A 172 42.35 -79.19 -21.00
C ASP A 172 43.11 -80.22 -20.14
N GLY A 173 42.57 -80.59 -18.97
CA GLY A 173 43.15 -81.57 -18.04
C GLY A 173 42.49 -82.95 -18.05
N GLY A 174 41.65 -83.24 -19.05
CA GLY A 174 40.99 -84.54 -19.26
C GLY A 174 41.63 -85.37 -20.36
#